data_AF-A0AA37BXL8-F1
#
_entry.id   AF-A0AA37BXL8-F1
#
_cell.length_a   1.000
_cell.length_b   1.000
_cell.length_c   1.000
_cell.angle_alpha   90.00
_cell.angle_beta   90.00
_cell.angle_gamma   90.00
#
_symmetry.space_group_name_H-M   'P 1'
#
loop_
_entity.id
_entity.type
_entity.pdbx_description
1 polymer ?
#
loop_
_entity_poly.entity_id
_entity_poly.type
_entity_poly.pdbx_seq_one_letter_code
_entity_poly.pdbx_strand_id
1 'polypeptide(L)' 'MTTPNPSPDDDRPDPPGTPEPDQPRPEPPDAPRYVRCPMLGCGRLHEVTDW' A
#
# COMPACT_ATOMS: atom_id res chain seq x y z
N MET A 1 -48.04 -5.08 15.46
CA MET A 1 -47.99 -3.81 14.71
C MET A 1 -46.71 -3.10 15.12
N THR A 2 -45.91 -2.73 14.14
CA THR A 2 -44.49 -2.35 14.21
C THR A 2 -44.30 -0.94 14.76
N THR A 3 -43.32 -0.76 15.64
CA THR A 3 -42.89 0.53 16.24
C THR A 3 -42.26 1.44 15.18
N PRO A 4 -42.61 2.73 15.06
CA PRO A 4 -41.85 3.67 14.24
C PRO A 4 -40.72 4.27 15.09
N ASN A 5 -39.48 4.16 14.61
CA ASN A 5 -38.34 4.90 15.17
C ASN A 5 -37.87 5.93 14.13
N PRO A 6 -38.21 7.22 14.28
CA PRO A 6 -37.56 8.28 13.52
C PRO A 6 -36.75 9.18 14.45
N SER A 7 -35.43 9.16 14.31
CA SER A 7 -34.59 10.31 14.64
C SER A 7 -33.65 10.54 13.47
N PRO A 8 -33.84 11.63 12.68
CA PRO A 8 -32.96 12.01 11.60
C PRO A 8 -31.90 12.97 12.15
N ASP A 9 -30.82 12.42 12.67
CA ASP A 9 -29.66 13.15 13.18
C ASP A 9 -28.51 12.15 12.95
N ASP A 10 -27.59 12.29 12.01
CA ASP A 10 -26.74 13.44 11.76
C ASP A 10 -26.09 13.18 10.39
N ASP A 11 -26.73 13.58 9.28
CA ASP A 11 -26.13 13.52 7.93
C ASP A 11 -25.25 14.75 7.74
N ARG A 12 -24.21 14.86 8.56
CA ARG A 12 -23.15 15.85 8.32
C ARG A 12 -21.91 15.08 7.91
N PRO A 13 -21.50 15.12 6.63
CA PRO A 13 -20.28 14.47 6.22
C PRO A 13 -19.11 15.12 6.97
N ASP A 14 -18.39 14.28 7.74
CA ASP A 14 -17.13 14.64 8.38
C ASP A 14 -16.19 15.21 7.31
N PRO A 15 -15.60 16.42 7.51
CA PRO A 15 -14.65 16.95 6.54
C PRO A 15 -13.48 15.96 6.45
N PRO A 16 -13.02 15.59 5.24
CA PRO A 16 -11.96 14.61 5.11
C PRO A 16 -10.74 15.10 5.89
N GLY A 17 -10.43 14.41 6.98
CA GLY A 17 -9.25 14.68 7.77
C GLY A 17 -8.06 14.78 6.84
N THR A 18 -7.31 15.88 6.92
CA THR A 18 -6.07 16.04 6.18
C THR A 18 -5.21 14.80 6.43
N PRO A 19 -4.78 14.06 5.40
CA PRO A 19 -3.91 12.91 5.59
C PRO A 19 -2.64 13.41 6.27
N GLU A 20 -2.37 12.93 7.48
CA GLU A 20 -1.09 13.18 8.13
C GLU A 20 0.03 12.75 7.16
N PRO A 21 1.11 13.54 7.03
CA PRO A 21 2.25 13.12 6.25
C PRO A 21 2.84 11.87 6.90
N ASP A 22 2.61 10.73 6.26
CA ASP A 22 3.21 9.44 6.60
C ASP A 22 4.73 9.64 6.63
N GLN A 23 5.33 9.62 7.83
CA GLN A 23 6.77 9.69 7.95
C GLN A 23 7.36 8.50 7.20
N PRO A 24 8.47 8.65 6.45
CA PRO A 24 9.02 7.56 5.68
C PRO A 24 9.49 6.47 6.64
N ARG A 25 8.63 5.46 6.82
CA ARG A 25 9.00 4.21 7.46
C ARG A 25 10.12 3.63 6.59
N PRO A 26 11.23 3.12 7.16
CA PRO A 26 12.16 2.34 6.36
C PRO A 26 11.40 1.15 5.81
N GLU A 27 11.03 1.25 4.53
CA GLU A 27 10.35 0.19 3.81
C GLU A 27 11.33 -1.00 3.78
N PRO A 28 10.93 -2.20 4.23
CA PRO A 28 11.72 -3.39 3.94
C PRO A 28 11.94 -3.43 2.42
N PRO A 29 13.08 -3.93 1.91
CA PRO A 29 13.34 -3.93 0.47
C PRO A 29 12.13 -4.51 -0.28
N ASP A 30 11.41 -3.62 -0.96
CA ASP A 30 9.97 -3.79 -1.24
C ASP A 30 9.68 -4.83 -2.34
N ALA A 31 10.73 -5.30 -3.04
CA ALA A 31 10.61 -6.38 -4.00
C ALA A 31 11.96 -7.07 -4.26
N PRO A 32 11.94 -8.37 -4.61
CA PRO A 32 13.13 -9.05 -5.11
C PRO A 32 13.67 -8.32 -6.36
N ARG A 33 14.96 -7.99 -6.35
CA ARG A 33 15.63 -7.34 -7.48
C ARG A 33 16.15 -8.41 -8.41
N TYR A 34 15.88 -8.31 -9.70
CA TYR A 34 16.41 -9.27 -10.67
C TYR A 34 17.40 -8.60 -11.62
N VAL A 35 18.56 -9.24 -11.85
CA VAL A 35 19.59 -8.78 -12.78
C VAL A 35 19.81 -9.81 -13.89
N ARG A 36 20.15 -9.34 -15.09
CA ARG A 36 20.45 -10.23 -16.21
C ARG A 36 21.90 -10.68 -16.15
N CYS A 37 22.16 -11.98 -16.30
CA CYS A 37 23.53 -12.52 -16.27
C CYS A 37 24.38 -11.89 -17.40
N PRO A 38 25.51 -11.23 -17.09
CA PRO A 38 26.31 -10.50 -18.08
C PRO A 38 27.12 -11.41 -19.02
N MET A 39 27.17 -12.72 -18.74
CA MET A 39 27.84 -13.68 -19.60
C MET A 39 27.11 -13.77 -20.94
N LEU A 40 27.84 -13.49 -22.04
CA LEU A 40 27.38 -13.62 -23.42
C LEU A 40 26.97 -15.07 -23.70
N GLY A 41 25.72 -15.42 -23.38
CA GLY A 41 25.16 -16.76 -23.56
C GLY A 41 24.24 -17.23 -22.45
N CYS A 42 24.34 -16.67 -21.23
CA CYS A 42 23.44 -17.07 -20.14
C CYS A 42 22.08 -16.39 -20.26
N GLY A 43 22.03 -15.05 -20.36
CA GLY A 43 20.82 -14.27 -20.64
C GLY A 43 19.65 -14.42 -19.63
N ARG A 44 19.79 -15.28 -18.62
CA ARG A 44 18.80 -15.55 -17.56
C ARG A 44 18.76 -14.41 -16.56
N LEU A 45 17.57 -14.20 -15.97
CA LEU A 45 17.36 -13.31 -14.85
C LEU A 45 17.73 -14.03 -13.55
N HIS A 46 18.53 -13.39 -12.71
CA HIS A 46 18.91 -13.87 -11.39
C HIS A 46 18.35 -12.94 -10.32
N GLU A 47 17.73 -13.51 -9.31
CA GLU A 47 17.34 -12.76 -8.12
C GLU A 47 18.59 -12.37 -7.34
N VAL A 48 18.70 -11.08 -7.04
CA VAL A 48 19.71 -10.51 -6.15
C VAL A 48 18.98 -10.12 -4.89
N THR A 49 19.26 -10.85 -3.83
CA THR A 49 18.82 -10.47 -2.50
C THR A 49 19.99 -9.75 -1.83
N ASP A 50 19.80 -8.45 -1.58
CA ASP A 50 20.76 -7.58 -0.89
C ASP A 50 20.46 -7.64 0.61
N TRP A 51 20.93 -8.70 1.26
CA TRP A 51 20.90 -8.86 2.71
C TRP A 51 22.17 -9.57 3.19
#